data_AF-A0A2T4PX97-F1
#
_entry.id   AF-A0A2T4PX97-F1
#
_cell.length_a   1.000
_cell.length_b   1.000
_cell.length_c   1.000
_cell.angle_alpha   90.00
_cell.angle_beta   90.00
_cell.angle_gamma   90.00
#
_symmetry.space_group_name_H-M   'P 1'
#
loop_
_entity.id
_entity.type
_entity.pdbx_description
1 polymer ?
#
loop_
_entity_poly.entity_id
_entity_poly.type
_entity_poly.pdbx_seq_one_letter_code
_entity_poly.pdbx_strand_id
1 'polypeptide(L)'
;MLLKDGDMKSDVYSLGRVLTFVLTGEIKSDDHQFKNLVDKACNESPDYRFNNASDLYINFERRIEIINDKNHDEKMLAKIIKGKYEDDVLEYLYGLAGNRICELIASKHNNINQAIIKCMEKDDKKAQIMIEKIFNNYIDVAGKDYNRYDGFAKFTSTILKMSFSFIILEISAKILVFVACSVNRF
;
A
#
# COMPACT_ATOMS: atom_id res chain seq x y z
N MET A 1 13.54 -25.58 -24.47
CA MET A 1 12.73 -24.47 -23.92
C MET A 1 11.49 -24.37 -24.80
N LEU A 2 10.38 -25.00 -24.42
CA LEU A 2 9.12 -24.87 -25.16
C LEU A 2 8.48 -23.54 -24.75
N LEU A 3 8.32 -22.62 -25.69
CA LEU A 3 7.45 -21.47 -25.54
C LEU A 3 6.04 -22.03 -25.30
N LYS A 4 5.55 -21.91 -24.06
CA LYS A 4 4.15 -22.22 -23.72
C LYS A 4 3.25 -21.34 -24.57
N ASP A 5 2.15 -21.90 -25.04
CA ASP A 5 1.12 -21.17 -25.80
C ASP A 5 0.78 -19.85 -25.09
N GLY A 6 0.85 -18.74 -25.84
CA GLY A 6 0.53 -17.42 -25.34
C GLY A 6 -0.95 -17.37 -24.97
N ASP A 7 -1.24 -17.19 -23.68
CA ASP A 7 -2.59 -16.91 -23.21
C ASP A 7 -2.80 -15.39 -23.07
N MET A 8 -4.05 -14.95 -23.03
CA MET A 8 -4.38 -13.52 -22.90
C MET A 8 -3.74 -12.88 -21.65
N LYS A 9 -3.45 -13.69 -20.62
CA LYS A 9 -2.81 -13.28 -19.37
C LYS A 9 -1.29 -13.09 -19.53
N SER A 10 -0.64 -13.77 -20.47
CA SER A 10 0.76 -13.59 -20.86
C SER A 10 0.92 -12.32 -21.72
N ASP A 11 -0.07 -12.00 -22.55
CA ASP A 11 -0.12 -10.71 -23.25
C ASP A 11 -0.27 -9.56 -22.26
N VAL A 12 -1.17 -9.68 -21.27
CA VAL A 12 -1.32 -8.71 -20.18
C VAL A 12 -0.01 -8.50 -19.42
N TYR A 13 0.72 -9.57 -19.11
CA TYR A 13 2.02 -9.46 -18.44
C TYR A 13 2.99 -8.63 -19.28
N SER A 14 3.07 -8.93 -20.58
CA SER A 14 3.95 -8.23 -21.52
C SER A 14 3.58 -6.75 -21.66
N LEU A 15 2.28 -6.44 -21.74
CA LEU A 15 1.77 -5.07 -21.76
C LEU A 15 2.12 -4.30 -20.48
N GLY A 16 2.04 -4.94 -19.31
CA GLY A 16 2.46 -4.32 -18.05
C GLY A 16 3.94 -3.92 -18.07
N ARG A 17 4.82 -4.75 -18.64
CA ARG A 17 6.26 -4.44 -18.78
C ARG A 17 6.54 -3.35 -19.81
N VAL A 18 5.81 -3.35 -20.92
CA VAL A 18 5.88 -2.26 -21.91
C VAL A 18 5.44 -0.95 -21.27
N LEU A 19 4.38 -0.97 -20.46
CA LEU A 19 3.90 0.23 -19.76
C LEU A 19 4.95 0.79 -18.81
N THR A 20 5.60 -0.05 -17.99
CA THR A 20 6.72 0.39 -17.14
C THR A 20 7.82 1.03 -17.97
N PHE A 21 8.25 0.38 -19.06
CA PHE A 21 9.32 0.90 -19.91
C PHE A 21 8.97 2.24 -20.57
N VAL A 22 7.75 2.40 -21.08
CA VAL A 22 7.30 3.68 -21.67
C VAL A 22 7.28 4.80 -20.63
N LEU A 23 6.93 4.49 -19.37
CA LEU A 23 6.83 5.49 -18.31
C LEU A 23 8.18 5.88 -17.70
N THR A 24 9.09 4.93 -17.54
CA THR A 24 10.33 5.14 -16.76
C THR A 24 11.61 5.00 -17.58
N GLY A 25 11.55 4.47 -18.79
CA GLY A 25 12.72 4.09 -19.59
C GLY A 25 13.42 2.81 -19.11
N GLU A 26 12.91 2.17 -18.05
CA GLU A 26 13.48 0.98 -17.44
C GLU A 26 12.55 -0.22 -17.57
N ILE A 27 13.12 -1.43 -17.70
CA ILE A 27 12.32 -2.66 -17.87
C ILE A 27 11.61 -3.06 -16.56
N LYS A 28 12.09 -2.57 -15.41
CA LYS A 28 11.48 -2.70 -14.08
C LYS A 28 11.71 -1.42 -13.32
N SER A 29 10.63 -0.81 -12.84
CA SER A 29 10.71 0.33 -11.94
C SER A 29 9.42 0.39 -11.14
N ASP A 30 9.57 0.75 -9.87
CA ASP A 30 8.44 0.97 -8.95
C ASP A 30 8.07 2.46 -8.87
N ASP A 31 8.82 3.33 -9.54
CA ASP A 31 8.69 4.78 -9.42
C ASP A 31 7.82 5.36 -10.54
N HIS A 32 6.54 4.97 -10.56
CA HIS A 32 5.55 5.59 -11.45
C HIS A 32 4.11 5.49 -10.92
N GLN A 33 3.28 6.46 -11.33
CA GLN A 33 1.89 6.63 -10.87
C GLN A 33 0.93 5.47 -11.18
N PHE A 34 1.37 4.49 -11.99
CA PHE A 34 0.61 3.31 -12.40
C PHE A 34 1.11 2.01 -11.73
N LYS A 35 1.97 2.10 -10.70
CA LYS A 35 2.58 0.92 -10.07
C LYS A 35 1.58 -0.18 -9.71
N ASN A 36 0.50 0.13 -9.00
CA ASN A 36 -0.50 -0.87 -8.59
C ASN A 36 -1.11 -1.63 -9.78
N LEU A 37 -1.34 -0.92 -10.89
CA LEU A 37 -1.89 -1.50 -12.11
C LEU A 37 -0.87 -2.42 -12.79
N VAL A 38 0.40 -1.99 -12.85
CA VAL A 38 1.50 -2.80 -13.38
C VAL A 38 1.76 -4.03 -12.49
N ASP A 39 1.81 -3.88 -11.17
CA ASP A 39 2.05 -4.99 -10.23
C ASP A 39 0.97 -6.09 -10.39
N LYS A 40 -0.28 -5.69 -10.65
CA LYS A 40 -1.36 -6.64 -10.94
C LYS A 40 -1.18 -7.29 -12.31
N ALA A 41 -0.88 -6.52 -13.35
CA ALA A 41 -0.66 -7.05 -14.70
C ALA A 41 0.52 -8.03 -14.76
N CYS A 42 1.60 -7.70 -14.04
CA CYS A 42 2.85 -8.44 -14.00
C CYS A 42 2.95 -9.42 -12.82
N ASN A 43 1.83 -9.82 -12.21
CA ASN A 43 1.86 -10.79 -11.12
C ASN A 43 2.45 -12.13 -11.59
N GLU A 44 3.34 -12.74 -10.81
CA GLU A 44 3.96 -14.02 -11.18
C GLU A 44 2.91 -15.12 -11.37
N SER A 45 1.87 -15.13 -10.54
CA SER A 45 0.75 -16.07 -10.63
C SER A 45 -0.32 -15.55 -11.61
N PRO A 46 -0.59 -16.23 -12.75
CA PRO A 46 -1.55 -15.78 -13.77
C PRO A 46 -2.97 -15.56 -13.23
N ASP A 47 -3.37 -16.26 -12.17
CA ASP A 47 -4.69 -16.12 -11.56
C ASP A 47 -4.96 -14.74 -10.96
N TYR A 48 -3.91 -14.00 -10.61
CA TYR A 48 -4.03 -12.65 -10.05
C TYR A 48 -3.84 -11.54 -11.09
N ARG A 49 -3.54 -11.90 -12.35
CA ARG A 49 -3.44 -10.94 -13.46
C ARG A 49 -4.83 -10.51 -13.94
N PHE A 50 -4.89 -9.43 -14.70
CA PHE A 50 -6.10 -9.11 -15.47
C PHE A 50 -6.40 -10.23 -16.47
N ASN A 51 -7.67 -10.49 -16.75
CA ASN A 51 -8.05 -11.63 -17.60
C ASN A 51 -7.64 -11.41 -19.06
N ASN A 52 -7.64 -10.15 -19.50
CA ASN A 52 -7.34 -9.75 -20.87
C ASN A 52 -6.89 -8.27 -20.95
N ALA A 53 -6.46 -7.84 -22.12
CA ALA A 53 -6.01 -6.48 -22.37
C ALA A 53 -7.12 -5.42 -22.19
N SER A 54 -8.39 -5.77 -22.46
CA SER A 54 -9.52 -4.87 -22.24
C SER A 54 -9.73 -4.57 -20.75
N ASP A 55 -9.64 -5.61 -19.90
CA ASP A 55 -9.69 -5.45 -18.43
C ASP A 55 -8.55 -4.52 -17.96
N LEU A 56 -7.33 -4.71 -18.48
CA LEU A 56 -6.20 -3.84 -18.19
C LEU A 56 -6.48 -2.38 -18.62
N TYR A 57 -6.98 -2.17 -19.83
CA TYR A 57 -7.29 -0.85 -20.37
C TYR A 57 -8.36 -0.11 -19.55
N ILE A 58 -9.44 -0.79 -19.16
CA ILE A 58 -10.49 -0.19 -18.32
C ILE A 58 -9.91 0.28 -16.97
N ASN A 59 -9.03 -0.51 -16.36
CA ASN A 59 -8.39 -0.12 -15.11
C ASN A 59 -7.36 0.99 -15.31
N PHE A 60 -6.73 1.07 -16.49
CA PHE A 60 -5.81 2.13 -16.86
C PHE A 60 -6.52 3.48 -17.01
N GLU A 61 -7.64 3.52 -17.74
CA GLU A 61 -8.47 4.71 -17.88
C GLU A 61 -8.99 5.20 -16.53
N ARG A 62 -9.50 4.29 -15.68
CA ARG A 62 -9.90 4.64 -14.30
C ARG A 62 -8.75 5.24 -13.49
N ARG A 63 -7.54 4.72 -13.66
CA ARG A 63 -6.37 5.26 -12.97
C ARG A 63 -6.02 6.66 -13.47
N ILE A 64 -6.18 6.94 -14.76
CA ILE A 64 -6.05 8.29 -15.32
C ILE A 64 -7.08 9.24 -14.72
N GLU A 65 -8.35 8.82 -14.62
CA GLU A 65 -9.41 9.62 -13.98
C GLU A 65 -9.04 9.98 -12.54
N ILE A 66 -8.54 9.00 -11.78
CA ILE A 66 -8.08 9.21 -10.39
C ILE A 66 -6.91 10.18 -10.33
N ILE A 67 -5.90 10.03 -11.19
CA ILE A 67 -4.73 10.92 -11.24
C ILE A 67 -5.15 12.36 -11.57
N ASN A 68 -6.15 12.51 -12.44
CA ASN A 68 -6.66 13.81 -12.85
C ASN A 68 -7.66 14.43 -11.84
N ASP A 69 -8.21 13.63 -10.92
CA ASP A 69 -9.11 14.10 -9.87
C ASP A 69 -8.34 14.69 -8.70
N LYS A 70 -8.17 16.01 -8.72
CA LYS A 70 -7.50 16.79 -7.65
C LYS A 70 -8.12 16.61 -6.25
N ASN A 71 -9.37 16.14 -6.18
CA ASN A 71 -10.09 15.93 -4.92
C ASN A 71 -10.18 14.46 -4.52
N HIS A 72 -9.50 13.56 -5.25
CA HIS A 72 -9.56 12.12 -4.98
C HIS A 72 -9.12 11.79 -3.54
N ASP A 73 -7.98 12.36 -3.12
CA ASP A 73 -7.45 12.19 -1.76
C ASP A 73 -8.47 12.62 -0.70
N GLU A 74 -9.10 13.78 -0.87
CA GLU A 74 -10.11 14.29 0.07
C GLU A 74 -11.34 13.37 0.12
N LYS A 75 -11.80 12.87 -1.02
CA LYS A 75 -12.92 11.92 -1.09
C LYS A 75 -12.60 10.61 -0.39
N MET A 76 -11.41 10.05 -0.62
CA MET A 76 -10.97 8.81 0.02
C MET A 76 -10.79 9.00 1.53
N LEU A 77 -10.17 10.09 1.97
CA LEU A 77 -10.05 10.42 3.38
C LEU A 77 -11.41 10.64 4.05
N ALA A 78 -12.36 11.29 3.37
CA ALA A 78 -13.71 11.45 3.88
C ALA A 78 -14.45 10.11 4.04
N LYS A 79 -14.23 9.14 3.13
CA LYS A 79 -14.74 7.77 3.29
C LYS A 79 -14.12 7.09 4.51
N ILE A 80 -12.80 7.16 4.67
CA ILE A 80 -12.08 6.57 5.80
C ILE A 80 -12.55 7.16 7.13
N ILE A 81 -12.68 8.48 7.23
CA ILE A 81 -13.15 9.17 8.44
C ILE A 81 -14.57 8.70 8.80
N LYS A 82 -15.43 8.46 7.82
CA LYS A 82 -16.78 7.89 8.00
C LYS A 82 -16.79 6.38 8.30
N GLY A 83 -15.63 5.73 8.40
CA GLY A 83 -15.51 4.29 8.67
C GLY A 83 -15.87 3.40 7.48
N LYS A 84 -15.81 3.93 6.25
CA LYS A 84 -16.06 3.16 5.03
C LYS A 84 -14.74 2.64 4.47
N TYR A 85 -14.60 1.32 4.40
CA TYR A 85 -13.37 0.60 3.99
C TYR A 85 -13.61 -0.26 2.74
N GLU A 86 -14.27 0.34 1.74
CA GLU A 86 -14.53 -0.28 0.43
C GLU A 86 -13.22 -0.58 -0.33
N ASP A 87 -13.29 -1.41 -1.38
CA ASP A 87 -12.09 -1.86 -2.12
C ASP A 87 -11.28 -0.70 -2.71
N ASP A 88 -11.93 0.37 -3.15
CA ASP A 88 -11.29 1.57 -3.68
C ASP A 88 -10.47 2.30 -2.60
N VAL A 89 -10.99 2.39 -1.38
CA VAL A 89 -10.27 2.97 -0.22
C VAL A 89 -9.03 2.16 0.12
N LEU A 90 -9.13 0.83 0.07
CA LEU A 90 -8.00 -0.05 0.38
C LEU A 90 -6.93 -0.01 -0.71
N GLU A 91 -7.33 0.08 -1.98
CA GLU A 91 -6.40 0.27 -3.10
C GLU A 91 -5.72 1.64 -3.05
N TYR A 92 -6.47 2.69 -2.69
CA TYR A 92 -5.94 4.02 -2.42
C TYR A 92 -4.85 3.97 -1.34
N LEU A 93 -5.15 3.38 -0.16
CA LEU A 93 -4.20 3.29 0.95
C LEU A 93 -2.92 2.52 0.57
N TYR A 94 -3.06 1.41 -0.16
CA TYR A 94 -1.91 0.63 -0.62
C TYR A 94 -1.01 1.43 -1.57
N GLY A 95 -1.62 2.27 -2.42
CA GLY A 95 -0.92 3.13 -3.36
C GLY A 95 -0.22 4.34 -2.74
N LEU A 96 -0.47 4.68 -1.48
CA LEU A 96 0.17 5.82 -0.83
C LEU A 96 1.68 5.58 -0.59
N ALA A 97 2.43 6.68 -0.64
CA ALA A 97 3.81 6.72 -0.20
C ALA A 97 3.91 6.56 1.33
N GLY A 98 5.04 6.00 1.80
CA GLY A 98 5.25 5.68 3.22
C GLY A 98 5.11 6.89 4.15
N ASN A 99 5.67 8.04 3.77
CA ASN A 99 5.51 9.29 4.50
C ASN A 99 4.03 9.68 4.68
N ARG A 100 3.21 9.57 3.63
CA ARG A 100 1.79 9.91 3.69
C ARG A 100 1.01 8.96 4.58
N ILE A 101 1.32 7.67 4.54
CA ILE A 101 0.74 6.68 5.46
C ILE A 101 1.09 7.03 6.92
N CYS A 102 2.35 7.35 7.17
CA CYS A 102 2.82 7.75 8.49
C CYS A 102 2.14 9.03 9.00
N GLU A 103 1.91 10.02 8.14
CA GLU A 103 1.13 11.23 8.47
C GLU A 103 -0.30 10.88 8.92
N LEU A 104 -0.94 9.95 8.21
CA LEU A 104 -2.28 9.48 8.55
C LEU A 104 -2.28 8.76 9.92
N ILE A 105 -1.31 7.89 10.20
CA ILE A 105 -1.19 7.23 11.52
C ILE A 105 -0.93 8.26 12.63
N ALA A 106 -0.04 9.23 12.38
CA ALA A 106 0.30 10.29 13.33
C ALA A 106 -0.88 11.20 13.69
N SER A 107 -1.90 11.31 12.84
CA SER A 107 -3.15 12.04 13.13
C SER A 107 -4.01 11.43 14.25
N LYS A 108 -3.70 10.19 14.69
CA LYS A 108 -4.37 9.47 15.78
C LYS A 108 -5.87 9.19 15.54
N HIS A 109 -6.36 9.28 14.31
CA HIS A 109 -7.77 8.97 14.02
C HIS A 109 -8.00 7.46 13.98
N ASN A 110 -8.84 6.92 14.87
CA ASN A 110 -9.03 5.47 15.00
C ASN A 110 -9.48 4.80 13.68
N ASN A 111 -10.36 5.44 12.90
CA ASN A 111 -10.83 4.87 11.63
C ASN A 111 -9.73 4.78 10.57
N ILE A 112 -8.70 5.65 10.64
CA ILE A 112 -7.53 5.54 9.75
C ILE A 112 -6.74 4.27 10.09
N ASN A 113 -6.44 4.06 11.37
CA ASN A 113 -5.71 2.87 11.82
C ASN A 113 -6.47 1.60 11.44
N GLN A 114 -7.80 1.57 11.60
CA GLN A 114 -8.62 0.45 11.19
C GLN A 114 -8.60 0.23 9.67
N ALA A 115 -8.67 1.28 8.87
CA ALA A 115 -8.60 1.16 7.41
C ALA A 115 -7.26 0.58 6.94
N ILE A 116 -6.15 1.02 7.54
CA ILE A 116 -4.81 0.49 7.25
C ILE A 116 -4.72 -0.99 7.65
N ILE A 117 -5.20 -1.36 8.85
CA ILE A 117 -5.23 -2.76 9.29
C ILE A 117 -6.09 -3.62 8.34
N LYS A 118 -7.27 -3.13 7.93
CA LYS A 118 -8.13 -3.81 6.95
C LYS A 118 -7.44 -4.00 5.60
N CYS A 119 -6.61 -3.06 5.19
CA CYS A 119 -5.79 -3.19 3.99
C CYS A 119 -4.75 -4.32 4.15
N MET A 120 -4.13 -4.43 5.33
CA MET A 120 -3.16 -5.47 5.65
C MET A 120 -3.80 -6.86 5.77
N GLU A 121 -5.02 -6.98 6.30
CA GLU A 121 -5.72 -8.28 6.46
C GLU A 121 -6.03 -8.98 5.12
N LYS A 122 -6.02 -8.26 3.99
CA LYS A 122 -6.40 -8.83 2.69
C LYS A 122 -5.36 -9.78 2.10
N ASP A 123 -4.08 -9.49 2.30
CA ASP A 123 -2.98 -10.22 1.66
C ASP A 123 -1.69 -10.01 2.46
N ASP A 124 -1.03 -11.10 2.84
CA ASP A 124 0.16 -11.07 3.71
C ASP A 124 1.35 -10.33 3.05
N LYS A 125 1.53 -10.44 1.73
CA LYS A 125 2.58 -9.69 1.01
C LYS A 125 2.28 -8.20 1.03
N LYS A 126 1.02 -7.81 0.79
CA LYS A 126 0.60 -6.40 0.91
C LYS A 126 0.80 -5.88 2.32
N ALA A 127 0.50 -6.69 3.33
CA ALA A 127 0.70 -6.34 4.72
C ALA A 127 2.17 -6.10 5.05
N GLN A 128 3.06 -6.98 4.57
CA GLN A 128 4.51 -6.83 4.71
C GLN A 128 5.00 -5.53 4.06
N ILE A 129 4.62 -5.26 2.80
CA ILE A 129 4.99 -4.02 2.11
C ILE A 129 4.49 -2.79 2.89
N MET A 130 3.27 -2.85 3.44
CA MET A 130 2.67 -1.75 4.19
C MET A 130 3.45 -1.46 5.49
N ILE A 131 3.78 -2.49 6.27
CA ILE A 131 4.51 -2.29 7.53
C ILE A 131 5.97 -1.87 7.30
N GLU A 132 6.62 -2.35 6.23
CA GLU A 132 7.95 -1.90 5.82
C GLU A 132 7.96 -0.42 5.40
N LYS A 133 6.95 0.02 4.62
CA LYS A 133 6.76 1.44 4.29
C LYS A 133 6.67 2.30 5.55
N ILE A 134 5.91 1.85 6.56
CA ILE A 134 5.77 2.56 7.83
C ILE A 134 7.09 2.59 8.59
N PHE A 135 7.75 1.43 8.72
CA PHE A 135 9.02 1.28 9.43
C PHE A 135 10.11 2.19 8.87
N ASN A 136 10.16 2.37 7.55
CA ASN A 136 11.17 3.20 6.90
C ASN A 136 10.91 4.71 7.01
N ASN A 137 9.71 5.15 7.44
CA ASN A 137 9.33 6.57 7.40
C ASN A 137 8.86 7.15 8.74
N TYR A 138 8.51 6.34 9.74
CA TYR A 138 7.85 6.83 10.96
C TYR A 138 8.72 7.78 11.79
N ILE A 139 10.04 7.59 11.82
CA ILE A 139 10.97 8.46 12.57
C ILE A 139 10.99 9.85 11.94
N ASP A 140 11.16 9.93 10.62
CA ASP A 140 11.24 11.19 9.90
C ASP A 140 9.92 11.98 9.99
N VAL A 141 8.79 11.28 9.89
CA VAL A 141 7.45 11.88 9.96
C VAL A 141 7.06 12.32 11.38
N ALA A 142 7.50 11.60 12.41
CA ALA A 142 7.30 12.04 13.79
C ALA A 142 8.27 13.19 14.15
N GLY A 143 9.50 13.12 13.67
CA GLY A 143 10.53 14.11 13.88
C GLY A 143 10.72 14.42 15.37
N LYS A 144 10.70 15.71 15.71
CA LYS A 144 10.84 16.19 17.10
C LYS A 144 9.52 16.32 17.84
N ASP A 145 8.38 16.10 17.18
CA ASP A 145 7.07 16.14 17.85
C ASP A 145 6.78 14.78 18.46
N TYR A 146 7.18 14.64 19.72
CA TYR A 146 7.06 13.39 20.45
C TYR A 146 5.62 12.89 20.60
N ASN A 147 4.61 13.76 20.43
CA ASN A 147 3.21 13.35 20.45
C ASN A 147 2.83 12.45 19.28
N ARG A 148 3.52 12.57 18.15
CA ARG A 148 3.21 11.78 16.95
C ARG A 148 3.57 10.30 17.13
N TYR A 149 4.57 10.00 17.96
CA TYR A 149 4.97 8.62 18.28
C TYR A 149 3.87 7.79 18.96
N ASP A 150 2.97 8.42 19.74
CA ASP A 150 1.84 7.70 20.37
C ASP A 150 0.94 7.03 19.33
N GLY A 151 0.77 7.66 18.15
CA GLY A 151 -0.03 7.12 17.06
C GLY A 151 0.56 5.81 16.54
N PHE A 152 1.87 5.79 16.33
CA PHE A 152 2.60 4.61 15.89
C PHE A 152 2.59 3.51 16.95
N ALA A 153 2.83 3.83 18.22
CA ALA A 153 2.80 2.84 19.29
C ALA A 153 1.41 2.21 19.48
N LYS A 154 0.35 3.02 19.43
CA LYS A 154 -1.03 2.50 19.48
C LYS A 154 -1.32 1.60 18.28
N PHE A 155 -0.91 2.01 17.08
CA PHE A 155 -1.09 1.23 15.86
C PHE A 155 -0.38 -0.12 15.93
N THR A 156 0.92 -0.14 16.25
CA THR A 156 1.70 -1.39 16.31
C THR A 156 1.33 -2.28 17.49
N SER A 157 0.98 -1.71 18.65
CA SER A 157 0.45 -2.49 19.77
C SER A 157 -0.88 -3.20 19.43
N THR A 158 -1.66 -2.64 18.50
CA THR A 158 -2.89 -3.26 18.00
C THR A 158 -2.54 -4.43 17.09
N ILE A 159 -1.62 -4.25 16.13
CA ILE A 159 -1.12 -5.30 15.25
C ILE A 159 -0.56 -6.48 16.05
N LEU A 160 0.21 -6.22 17.11
CA LEU A 160 0.82 -7.25 17.97
C LEU A 160 -0.21 -8.12 18.71
N LYS A 161 -1.47 -7.69 18.81
CA LYS A 161 -2.57 -8.45 19.43
C LYS A 161 -3.39 -9.23 18.40
N MET A 162 -3.03 -9.16 17.12
CA MET A 162 -3.75 -9.77 16.01
C MET A 162 -2.97 -10.95 15.41
N SER A 163 -3.64 -11.72 14.54
CA SER A 163 -3.08 -12.92 13.91
C SER A 163 -2.34 -12.61 12.59
N PHE A 164 -1.28 -11.80 12.64
CA PHE A 164 -0.40 -11.54 11.50
C PHE A 164 0.81 -12.50 11.45
N SER A 165 1.49 -12.55 10.30
CA SER A 165 2.72 -13.33 10.16
C SER A 165 3.86 -12.79 11.04
N PHE A 166 4.82 -13.66 11.36
CA PHE A 166 5.94 -13.34 12.24
C PHE A 166 6.71 -12.08 11.79
N ILE A 167 6.95 -11.91 10.49
CA ILE A 167 7.68 -10.77 9.94
C ILE A 167 6.96 -9.46 10.27
N ILE A 168 5.64 -9.42 10.08
CA ILE A 168 4.82 -8.23 10.37
C ILE A 168 4.85 -7.91 11.87
N LEU A 169 4.74 -8.94 12.72
CA LEU A 169 4.80 -8.79 14.17
C LEU A 169 6.19 -8.31 14.64
N GLU A 170 7.27 -8.84 14.05
CA GLU A 170 8.65 -8.45 14.37
C GLU A 170 8.90 -6.96 14.05
N ILE A 171 8.51 -6.51 12.85
CA ILE A 171 8.66 -5.10 12.46
C ILE A 171 7.80 -4.20 13.36
N SER A 172 6.57 -4.62 13.68
CA SER A 172 5.68 -3.88 14.59
C SER A 172 6.28 -3.76 16.00
N ALA A 173 6.91 -4.83 16.50
CA ALA A 173 7.60 -4.84 17.78
C ALA A 173 8.81 -3.90 17.78
N LYS A 174 9.61 -3.86 16.70
CA LYS A 174 10.75 -2.92 16.58
C LYS A 174 10.31 -1.46 16.69
N ILE A 175 9.21 -1.09 16.02
CA ILE A 175 8.64 0.27 16.13
C ILE A 175 8.21 0.53 17.58
N LEU A 176 7.48 -0.41 18.18
CA LEU A 176 6.97 -0.24 19.54
C LEU A 176 8.10 -0.08 20.57
N VAL A 177 9.15 -0.92 20.47
CA VAL A 177 10.34 -0.86 21.34
C VAL A 177 11.08 0.47 21.17
N PHE A 178 11.22 0.96 19.94
CA PHE A 178 11.83 2.28 19.73
C PHE A 178 11.02 3.37 20.44
N VAL A 179 9.69 3.38 20.28
CA VAL A 179 8.85 4.39 20.92
C VAL A 179 8.87 4.28 22.45
N ALA A 180 8.81 3.06 22.99
CA ALA A 180 8.81 2.83 24.44
C ALA A 180 10.18 3.12 25.08
N CYS A 181 11.27 2.65 24.48
CA CYS A 181 12.60 2.69 25.11
C CYS A 181 13.45 3.88 24.68
N SER A 182 13.37 4.32 23.42
CA SER A 182 14.19 5.43 22.91
C SER A 182 13.49 6.78 23.02
N VAL A 183 12.19 6.81 22.68
CA VAL A 183 11.37 8.04 22.80
C VAL A 183 10.81 8.21 24.21
N ASN A 184 10.67 7.12 24.97
CA ASN A 184 10.09 7.09 26.32
C ASN A 184 8.62 7.57 26.34
N ARG A 185 7.82 7.15 25.36
CA ARG A 185 6.38 7.48 25.24
C ARG A 185 5.53 6.29 24.80
N PHE A 186 5.41 5.25 25.62
CA PHE A 186 4.31 4.27 25.54
C PHE A 186 4.28 3.37 26.77
#